data_AF-A0AAU8A6Z4-F1
#
_entry.id   AF-A0AAU8A6Z4-F1
#
_cell.length_a   1.000
_cell.length_b   1.000
_cell.length_c   1.000
_cell.angle_alpha   90.00
_cell.angle_beta   90.00
_cell.angle_gamma   90.00
#
_symmetry.space_group_name_H-M   'P 1'
#
loop_
_entity.id
_entity.type
_entity.pdbx_description
1 polymer ?
#
loop_
_entity_poly.entity_id
_entity_poly.type
_entity_poly.pdbx_seq_one_letter_code
_entity_poly.pdbx_strand_id
1 'polypeptide(L)'
;MMIPTLTLKSYSRAKISGISGFENSNIVFICDMDLQKFEARATKDGAPYGVGVGDLLCSMENVAGGEDISFSLSSSMLTQGDGVYRVSLYGKAGDQYFDFGALDFGSINFAGEYGEWSEP
;
A
#
# COMPACT_ATOMS: atom_id res chain seq x y z
N MET A 1 13.76 23.33 1.57
CA MET A 1 13.05 22.33 0.74
C MET A 1 11.86 21.84 1.54
N MET A 2 10.66 21.84 0.95
CA MET A 2 9.46 21.33 1.62
C MET A 2 9.45 19.81 1.47
N ILE A 3 9.20 19.10 2.56
CA ILE A 3 9.02 17.64 2.55
C ILE A 3 7.51 17.41 2.43
N PRO A 4 7.04 16.70 1.39
CA PRO A 4 5.61 16.41 1.24
C PRO A 4 5.12 15.52 2.38
N THR A 5 3.87 15.72 2.77
CA THR A 5 3.16 14.92 3.76
C THR A 5 2.08 14.10 3.08
N LEU A 6 2.18 12.78 3.19
CA LEU A 6 1.14 11.85 2.77
C LEU A 6 0.30 11.46 4.00
N THR A 7 -0.99 11.74 3.97
CA THR A 7 -1.91 11.45 5.07
C THR A 7 -2.92 10.39 4.65
N LEU A 8 -3.01 9.31 5.43
CA LEU A 8 -4.06 8.30 5.27
C LEU A 8 -5.41 8.91 5.69
N LYS A 9 -6.37 8.95 4.78
CA LYS A 9 -7.73 9.42 5.06
C LYS A 9 -8.64 8.30 5.51
N SER A 10 -8.62 7.17 4.81
CA SER A 10 -9.47 6.03 5.13
C SER A 10 -8.94 4.73 4.55
N TYR A 11 -9.37 3.62 5.15
CA TYR A 11 -9.23 2.28 4.59
C TYR A 11 -10.47 1.47 4.95
N SER A 12 -10.93 0.57 4.06
CA SER A 12 -12.13 -0.21 4.34
C SER A 12 -11.88 -1.42 5.26
N ARG A 13 -10.66 -1.98 5.28
CA ARG A 13 -10.27 -3.09 6.18
C ARG A 13 -8.76 -3.24 6.38
N ALA A 14 -8.35 -3.83 7.51
CA ALA A 14 -6.95 -4.13 7.81
C ALA A 14 -6.56 -5.60 7.53
N LYS A 15 -7.53 -6.46 7.20
CA LYS A 15 -7.32 -7.88 6.89
C LYS A 15 -7.91 -8.20 5.52
N ILE A 16 -7.13 -8.84 4.66
CA ILE A 16 -7.52 -9.21 3.29
C ILE A 16 -7.34 -10.73 3.15
N SER A 17 -8.33 -11.43 2.59
CA SER A 17 -8.26 -12.87 2.34
C SER A 17 -9.06 -13.28 1.12
N GLY A 18 -8.94 -14.54 0.69
CA GLY A 18 -9.77 -15.10 -0.39
C GLY A 18 -11.24 -15.34 -0.01
N ILE A 19 -11.65 -15.01 1.22
CA ILE A 19 -13.02 -15.25 1.71
C ILE A 19 -13.97 -14.19 1.14
N SER A 20 -15.15 -14.63 0.71
CA SER A 20 -16.22 -13.73 0.23
C SER A 20 -16.46 -12.57 1.20
N GLY A 21 -16.31 -11.34 0.72
CA GLY A 21 -16.46 -10.12 1.51
C GLY A 21 -15.20 -9.63 2.24
N PHE A 22 -14.04 -10.28 2.07
CA PHE A 22 -12.73 -9.92 2.63
C PHE A 22 -11.62 -9.74 1.58
N GLU A 23 -11.98 -9.74 0.31
CA GLU A 23 -11.04 -9.85 -0.82
C GLU A 23 -10.24 -8.57 -1.05
N ASN A 24 -10.78 -7.42 -0.65
CA ASN A 24 -10.20 -6.13 -0.97
C ASN A 24 -10.27 -5.10 0.15
N SER A 25 -9.24 -4.27 0.28
CA SER A 25 -9.26 -3.02 1.07
C SER A 25 -9.14 -1.82 0.15
N ASN A 26 -10.10 -0.89 0.22
CA ASN A 26 -10.02 0.38 -0.49
C ASN A 26 -9.34 1.38 0.42
N ILE A 27 -8.22 1.95 -0.04
CA ILE A 27 -7.40 2.88 0.72
C ILE A 27 -7.42 4.23 0.04
N VAL A 28 -7.54 5.28 0.84
CA VAL A 28 -7.53 6.67 0.38
C VAL A 28 -6.48 7.45 1.16
N PHE A 29 -5.59 8.11 0.44
CA PHE A 29 -4.65 9.09 0.98
C PHE A 29 -4.89 10.46 0.38
N ILE A 30 -4.25 11.47 0.98
CA ILE A 30 -4.08 12.80 0.42
C ILE A 30 -2.63 13.22 0.59
N CYS A 31 -2.04 13.83 -0.45
CA CYS A 31 -0.73 14.47 -0.36
C CYS A 31 -0.92 15.99 -0.33
N ASP A 32 -0.12 16.69 0.47
CA ASP A 32 -0.13 18.16 0.54
C ASP A 32 0.62 18.86 -0.60
N MET A 33 1.12 18.08 -1.57
CA MET A 33 1.96 18.54 -2.67
C MET A 33 1.70 17.70 -3.93
N ASP A 34 1.89 18.33 -5.09
CA ASP A 34 1.88 17.64 -6.38
C ASP A 34 2.99 16.57 -6.44
N LEU A 35 2.63 15.36 -6.86
CA LEU A 35 3.58 14.28 -7.14
C LEU A 35 3.60 14.00 -8.65
N GLN A 36 4.79 14.00 -9.22
CA GLN A 36 5.01 13.51 -10.58
C GLN A 36 4.68 12.02 -10.68
N LYS A 37 4.94 11.26 -9.62
CA LYS A 37 4.66 9.83 -9.52
C LYS A 37 4.30 9.44 -8.09
N PHE A 38 3.35 8.53 -7.92
CA PHE A 38 3.05 7.83 -6.68
C PHE A 38 3.11 6.32 -6.89
N GLU A 39 3.68 5.58 -5.96
CA GLU A 39 3.68 4.11 -5.94
C GLU A 39 3.37 3.55 -4.55
N ALA A 40 2.53 2.51 -4.50
CA ALA A 40 2.41 1.64 -3.34
C ALA A 40 2.98 0.26 -3.70
N ARG A 41 3.85 -0.28 -2.86
CA ARG A 41 4.54 -1.56 -3.12
C ARG A 41 4.49 -2.51 -1.93
N ALA A 42 4.21 -3.78 -2.19
CA ALA A 42 4.19 -4.83 -1.18
C ALA A 42 5.52 -5.61 -1.18
N THR A 43 6.07 -5.79 0.01
CA THR A 43 7.22 -6.67 0.27
C THR A 43 6.85 -7.61 1.40
N LYS A 44 7.11 -8.91 1.24
CA LYS A 44 6.86 -9.90 2.29
C LYS A 44 7.72 -9.58 3.51
N ASP A 45 7.22 -9.88 4.70
CA ASP A 45 7.95 -9.58 5.94
C ASP A 45 9.36 -10.17 5.93
N GLY A 46 10.34 -9.38 6.38
CA GLY A 46 11.77 -9.70 6.31
C GLY A 46 12.43 -9.52 4.94
N ALA A 47 11.68 -9.24 3.86
CA ALA A 47 12.27 -8.93 2.56
C ALA A 47 12.78 -7.47 2.50
N PRO A 48 13.81 -7.18 1.67
CA PRO A 48 14.25 -5.81 1.40
C PRO A 48 13.12 -4.96 0.79
N TYR A 49 13.08 -3.67 1.14
CA TYR A 49 12.15 -2.69 0.59
C TYR A 49 12.88 -1.44 0.11
N GLY A 50 12.25 -0.70 -0.79
CA GLY A 50 12.74 0.56 -1.35
C GLY A 50 11.96 0.97 -2.60
N VAL A 51 12.29 2.14 -3.16
CA VAL A 51 11.72 2.61 -4.42
C VAL A 51 11.96 1.56 -5.51
N GLY A 52 10.90 1.15 -6.20
CA GLY A 52 10.98 0.13 -7.25
C GLY A 52 11.03 -1.32 -6.75
N VAL A 53 11.03 -1.57 -5.43
CA VAL A 53 11.16 -2.93 -4.84
C VAL A 53 9.82 -3.45 -4.35
N GLY A 54 9.52 -4.70 -4.69
CA GLY A 54 8.28 -5.38 -4.29
C GLY A 54 7.17 -5.33 -5.35
N ASP A 55 6.09 -6.05 -5.07
CA ASP A 55 4.92 -6.14 -5.94
C ASP A 55 4.24 -4.77 -6.04
N LEU A 56 3.97 -4.32 -7.27
CA LEU A 56 3.33 -3.03 -7.51
C LEU A 56 1.82 -3.14 -7.24
N LEU A 57 1.35 -2.46 -6.21
CA LEU A 57 -0.06 -2.47 -5.81
C LEU A 57 -0.84 -1.31 -6.45
N CYS A 58 -0.17 -0.16 -6.58
CA CYS A 58 -0.73 1.04 -7.19
C CYS A 58 0.40 1.87 -7.80
N SER A 59 0.14 2.46 -8.97
CA SER A 59 0.98 3.48 -9.58
C SER A 59 0.11 4.57 -10.18
N MET A 60 0.45 5.83 -9.89
CA MET A 60 -0.22 7.01 -10.48
C MET A 60 0.83 8.01 -10.95
N GLU A 61 0.47 8.81 -11.94
CA GLU A 61 1.30 9.91 -12.46
C GLU A 61 0.54 11.23 -12.34
N ASN A 62 1.27 12.33 -12.15
CA ASN A 62 0.73 13.69 -12.05
C ASN A 62 -0.41 13.82 -11.02
N VAL A 63 -0.18 13.28 -9.81
CA VAL A 63 -1.12 13.42 -8.69
C VAL A 63 -1.07 14.87 -8.21
N ALA A 64 -2.21 15.55 -8.23
CA ALA A 64 -2.29 16.91 -7.71
C ALA A 64 -2.38 16.92 -6.17
N GLY A 65 -1.69 17.88 -5.55
CA GLY A 65 -1.79 18.12 -4.11
C GLY A 65 -3.22 18.46 -3.71
N GLY A 66 -3.67 17.88 -2.61
CA GLY A 66 -5.04 18.04 -2.11
C GLY A 66 -6.07 17.10 -2.73
N GLU A 67 -5.70 16.29 -3.73
CA GLU A 67 -6.58 15.28 -4.31
C GLU A 67 -6.43 13.91 -3.62
N ASP A 68 -7.50 13.12 -3.71
CA ASP A 68 -7.56 11.79 -3.11
C ASP A 68 -6.81 10.76 -3.98
N ILE A 69 -5.76 10.17 -3.41
CA ILE A 69 -5.05 9.01 -3.98
C ILE A 69 -5.78 7.75 -3.50
N SER A 70 -6.54 7.12 -4.39
CA SER A 70 -7.37 5.96 -4.05
C SER A 70 -6.94 4.69 -4.79
N PHE A 71 -6.78 3.58 -4.07
CA PHE A 71 -6.54 2.27 -4.69
C PHE A 71 -7.13 1.13 -3.88
N SER A 72 -7.38 0.01 -4.55
CA SER A 72 -7.85 -1.23 -3.94
C SER A 72 -6.69 -2.20 -3.81
N LEU A 73 -6.42 -2.66 -2.58
CA LEU A 73 -5.51 -3.76 -2.31
C LEU A 73 -6.27 -5.07 -2.37
N SER A 74 -5.71 -6.06 -3.06
CA SER A 74 -6.23 -7.43 -3.11
C SER A 74 -5.10 -8.45 -2.93
N SER A 75 -5.43 -9.66 -2.48
CA SER A 75 -4.44 -10.77 -2.40
C SER A 75 -3.92 -11.20 -3.77
N SER A 76 -4.69 -11.00 -4.84
CA SER A 76 -4.30 -11.35 -6.21
C SER A 76 -3.14 -10.51 -6.76
N MET A 77 -2.80 -9.38 -6.13
CA MET A 77 -1.66 -8.55 -6.50
C MET A 77 -0.32 -9.07 -5.93
N LEU A 78 -0.36 -10.09 -5.07
CA LEU A 78 0.83 -10.60 -4.37
C LEU A 78 1.40 -11.82 -5.07
N THR A 79 2.69 -11.76 -5.41
CA THR A 79 3.36 -12.84 -6.13
C THR A 79 4.00 -13.87 -5.21
N GLN A 80 4.22 -13.53 -3.94
CA GLN A 80 4.88 -14.38 -2.95
C GLN A 80 3.91 -15.16 -2.06
N GLY A 81 2.64 -15.25 -2.48
CA GLY A 81 1.57 -16.00 -1.80
C GLY A 81 1.22 -15.45 -0.42
N ASP A 82 0.68 -16.30 0.43
CA ASP A 82 0.20 -15.90 1.75
C ASP A 82 1.32 -15.43 2.68
N GLY A 83 0.97 -14.50 3.57
CA GLY A 83 1.86 -14.02 4.61
C GLY A 83 1.61 -12.59 5.04
N VAL A 84 2.51 -12.10 5.89
CA VAL A 84 2.55 -10.71 6.31
C VAL A 84 3.35 -9.90 5.29
N TYR A 85 2.82 -8.74 4.91
CA TYR A 85 3.49 -7.83 3.99
C TYR A 85 3.61 -6.43 4.57
N ARG A 86 4.76 -5.81 4.31
CA ARG A 86 4.98 -4.38 4.42
C ARG A 86 4.50 -3.73 3.12
N VAL A 87 3.51 -2.85 3.21
CA VAL A 87 3.12 -1.99 2.08
C VAL A 87 3.79 -0.63 2.24
N SER A 88 4.79 -0.36 1.41
CA SER A 88 5.56 0.89 1.41
C SER A 88 5.01 1.89 0.40
N LEU A 89 5.08 3.17 0.72
CA LEU A 89 4.51 4.28 -0.04
C LEU A 89 5.62 5.21 -0.53
N TYR A 90 5.68 5.44 -1.84
CA TYR A 90 6.71 6.26 -2.45
C TYR A 90 6.10 7.34 -3.33
N GLY A 91 6.70 8.53 -3.35
CA GLY A 91 6.33 9.61 -4.25
C GLY A 91 7.53 10.27 -4.89
N LYS A 92 7.36 10.82 -6.08
CA LYS A 92 8.36 11.67 -6.73
C LYS A 92 7.83 13.10 -6.84
N ALA A 93 8.57 14.07 -6.31
CA ALA A 93 8.31 15.49 -6.54
C ALA A 93 9.62 16.20 -6.92
N GLY A 94 9.63 16.88 -8.06
CA GLY A 94 10.87 17.37 -8.68
C GLY A 94 11.85 16.24 -8.96
N ASP A 95 13.12 16.44 -8.61
CA ASP A 95 14.19 15.45 -8.85
C ASP A 95 14.34 14.41 -7.73
N GLN A 96 13.47 14.43 -6.71
CA GLN A 96 13.61 13.60 -5.51
C GLN A 96 12.46 12.59 -5.36
N TYR A 97 12.83 11.38 -4.92
CA TYR A 97 11.90 10.41 -4.36
C TYR A 97 11.79 10.58 -2.85
N PHE A 98 10.57 10.48 -2.35
CA PHE A 98 10.20 10.49 -0.95
C PHE A 98 9.70 9.10 -0.57
N ASP A 99 10.23 8.57 0.53
CA ASP A 99 9.70 7.41 1.23
C ASP A 99 8.74 7.94 2.31
N PHE A 100 7.44 7.71 2.12
CA PHE A 100 6.41 8.12 3.07
C PHE A 100 6.21 7.09 4.19
N GLY A 101 7.03 6.04 4.22
CA GLY A 101 6.92 4.95 5.17
C GLY A 101 5.96 3.85 4.70
N ALA A 102 5.53 3.03 5.65
CA ALA A 102 4.57 1.97 5.41
C ALA A 102 3.18 2.31 5.92
N LEU A 103 2.18 1.67 5.33
CA LEU A 103 0.80 1.68 5.84
C LEU A 103 0.72 1.12 7.26
N ASP A 104 0.15 1.90 8.19
CA ASP A 104 0.28 1.69 9.64
C ASP A 104 -0.98 1.14 10.35
N PHE A 105 -1.93 0.52 9.65
CA PHE A 105 -3.05 -0.18 10.31
C PHE A 105 -2.68 -1.60 10.82
N GLY A 106 -1.39 -1.90 10.91
CA GLY A 106 -0.83 -3.21 11.22
C GLY A 106 -0.46 -4.01 9.97
N SER A 107 0.30 -5.08 10.19
CA SER A 107 0.63 -6.10 9.20
C SER A 107 -0.61 -6.52 8.39
N ILE A 108 -0.66 -6.22 7.09
CA ILE A 108 -1.68 -6.84 6.24
C ILE A 108 -1.30 -8.32 6.14
N ASN A 109 -2.05 -9.14 6.86
CA ASN A 109 -1.90 -10.58 6.81
C ASN A 109 -2.82 -11.10 5.71
N PHE A 110 -2.21 -11.49 4.60
CA PHE A 110 -2.90 -12.10 3.48
C PHE A 110 -2.97 -13.60 3.74
N ALA A 111 -4.16 -14.10 4.04
CA ALA A 111 -4.45 -15.53 4.07
C ALA A 111 -5.18 -15.91 2.77
N GLY A 112 -4.71 -16.93 2.08
CA GLY A 112 -5.16 -17.34 0.76
C GLY A 112 -6.52 -18.02 0.78
N GLU A 113 -6.79 -18.82 -0.25
CA GLU A 113 -8.09 -19.43 -0.59
C GLU A 113 -8.71 -20.30 0.52
N TYR A 114 -7.92 -20.71 1.53
CA TYR A 114 -8.35 -21.58 2.64
C TYR A 114 -8.19 -20.94 4.01
N GLY A 115 -8.42 -19.63 4.11
CA GLY A 115 -8.29 -18.85 5.34
C GLY A 115 -8.95 -19.49 6.56
N GLU A 116 -8.20 -20.30 7.31
CA GLU A 116 -8.53 -20.62 8.69
C GLU A 116 -7.32 -20.26 9.54
N TRP A 117 -7.44 -19.09 10.16
CA TRP A 117 -6.79 -18.84 11.42
C TRP A 117 -7.36 -19.85 12.41
N SER A 118 -6.57 -20.87 12.76
CA SER A 118 -6.75 -21.46 14.08
C SER A 118 -6.32 -20.39 15.07
N GLU A 119 -7.29 -19.67 15.63
CA GLU A 119 -7.04 -19.03 16.92
C GLU A 119 -6.64 -20.14 17.92
N PRO A 120 -5.69 -19.89 18.83
CA PRO A 120 -5.47 -20.79 19.96
C PRO A 120 -6.68 -20.85 20.90
#